data_AF-A0A3E0MPU0-F1
#
_entry.id   AF-A0A3E0MPU0-F1
#
_cell.length_a   1.000
_cell.length_b   1.000
_cell.length_c   1.000
_cell.angle_alpha   90.00
_cell.angle_beta   90.00
_cell.angle_gamma   90.00
#
_symmetry.space_group_name_H-M   'P 1'
#
loop_
_entity.id
_entity.type
_entity.pdbx_description
1 polymer ?
#
loop_
_entity_poly.entity_id
_entity_poly.type
_entity_poly.pdbx_seq_one_letter_code
_entity_poly.pdbx_strand_id
1 'polypeptide(L)'
;QSGGATPVCRSDLTLKTLETNNPGFVAKLREVGVKYRNSMPSEANLESGQGRSWKDTLTVGSAQEAEEKLSALGYRFNWLDDGGLSVQTPALSAVDHFGRGKDVFFNQIVAAAAGWTVAADDKEPRLCYGDDSPIQQDDLADAIDAAYRNTVDLNWQTGDVALLDNLKVMHGRRPFEGSRSVLASLCNPISRPALNA
;
A
#
# COMPACT_ATOMS: atom_id res chain seq x y z
N GLN A 1 -28.40 7.98 5.12
CA GLN A 1 -26.93 8.09 5.05
C GLN A 1 -26.37 7.44 6.32
N SER A 2 -25.55 6.42 6.19
CA SER A 2 -24.97 5.66 7.31
C SER A 2 -23.55 5.19 6.97
N GLY A 3 -22.74 4.92 7.99
CA GLY A 3 -21.36 4.45 7.82
C GLY A 3 -20.41 5.52 7.27
N GLY A 4 -19.40 5.10 6.51
CA GLY A 4 -18.49 6.01 5.84
C GLY A 4 -17.46 6.68 6.75
N ALA A 5 -17.23 6.13 7.95
CA ALA A 5 -16.13 6.57 8.77
C ALA A 5 -14.79 6.43 8.03
N THR A 6 -13.85 7.31 8.37
CA THR A 6 -12.46 7.17 7.93
C THR A 6 -11.70 6.44 9.03
N PRO A 7 -11.41 5.14 8.90
CA PRO A 7 -10.52 4.44 9.82
C PRO A 7 -9.13 5.04 9.74
N VAL A 8 -8.54 5.33 10.89
CA VAL A 8 -7.17 5.82 11.05
C VAL A 8 -6.42 4.86 11.96
N CYS A 9 -5.38 4.23 11.41
CA CYS A 9 -4.55 3.24 12.09
C CYS A 9 -3.22 3.85 12.53
N ARG A 10 -2.84 3.65 13.78
CA ARG A 10 -1.55 4.11 14.34
C ARG A 10 -0.44 3.15 13.93
N SER A 11 0.32 3.53 12.90
CA SER A 11 1.39 2.71 12.31
C SER A 11 2.52 2.39 13.31
N ASP A 12 2.85 3.31 14.22
CA ASP A 12 3.85 3.07 15.28
C ASP A 12 3.37 2.03 16.31
N LEU A 13 2.07 2.02 16.64
CA LEU A 13 1.50 1.05 17.56
C LEU A 13 1.28 -0.32 16.91
N THR A 14 0.92 -0.34 15.62
CA THR A 14 0.89 -1.55 14.80
C THR A 14 2.27 -2.20 14.77
N LEU A 15 3.33 -1.43 14.51
CA LEU A 15 4.70 -1.94 14.54
C LEU A 15 5.05 -2.52 15.92
N LYS A 16 4.79 -1.78 17.00
CA LYS A 16 5.07 -2.25 18.37
C LYS A 16 4.34 -3.56 18.69
N THR A 17 3.11 -3.69 18.22
CA THR A 17 2.30 -4.91 18.38
C THR A 17 2.94 -6.08 17.63
N LEU A 18 3.40 -5.85 16.39
CA LEU A 18 4.07 -6.87 15.59
C LEU A 18 5.44 -7.26 16.15
N GLU A 19 6.21 -6.31 16.66
CA GLU A 19 7.49 -6.59 17.33
C GLU A 19 7.32 -7.47 18.56
N THR A 20 6.16 -7.37 19.24
CA THR A 20 5.84 -8.21 20.40
C THR A 20 5.36 -9.61 19.97
N ASN A 21 4.47 -9.67 18.97
CA ASN A 21 3.76 -10.90 18.62
C ASN A 21 4.50 -11.75 17.59
N ASN A 22 5.20 -11.10 16.66
CA ASN A 22 5.90 -11.73 15.55
C ASN A 22 7.23 -10.99 15.24
N PRO A 23 8.21 -11.06 16.16
CA PRO A 23 9.48 -10.35 16.01
C PRO A 23 10.30 -10.82 14.80
N GLY A 24 10.15 -12.09 14.40
CA GLY A 24 10.85 -12.66 13.24
C GLY A 24 10.41 -12.01 11.93
N PHE A 25 9.09 -11.85 11.74
CA PHE A 25 8.51 -11.13 10.61
C PHE A 25 9.05 -9.70 10.53
N VAL A 26 9.01 -8.96 11.64
CA VAL A 26 9.49 -7.57 11.67
C VAL A 26 11.00 -7.48 11.41
N ALA A 27 11.79 -8.38 12.01
CA ALA A 27 13.24 -8.42 11.79
C ALA A 27 13.56 -8.64 10.30
N LYS A 28 12.87 -9.58 9.65
CA LYS A 28 13.07 -9.85 8.22
C LYS A 28 12.67 -8.65 7.36
N LEU A 29 11.54 -8.01 7.66
CA LEU A 29 11.11 -6.79 6.97
C LEU A 29 12.10 -5.62 7.12
N ARG A 30 12.78 -5.50 8.26
CA ARG A 30 13.82 -4.49 8.48
C ARG A 30 15.09 -4.80 7.69
N GLU A 31 15.44 -6.07 7.59
CA GLU A 31 16.64 -6.53 6.88
C GLU A 31 16.50 -6.35 5.37
N VAL A 32 15.43 -6.89 4.79
CA VAL A 32 15.32 -7.00 3.33
C VAL A 32 14.18 -6.18 2.73
N GLY A 33 13.32 -5.57 3.54
CA GLY A 33 12.16 -4.84 3.04
C GLY A 33 11.11 -5.74 2.39
N VAL A 34 10.34 -5.16 1.49
CA VAL A 34 9.20 -5.80 0.83
C VAL A 34 9.09 -5.34 -0.62
N LYS A 35 8.65 -6.23 -1.51
CA LYS A 35 8.29 -5.91 -2.89
C LYS A 35 6.79 -6.09 -3.10
N TYR A 36 6.23 -5.24 -3.94
CA TYR A 36 4.82 -5.28 -4.31
C TYR A 36 4.68 -5.58 -5.77
N ARG A 37 3.75 -6.48 -6.11
CA ARG A 37 3.29 -6.69 -7.46
C ARG A 37 1.84 -6.22 -7.60
N ASN A 38 1.56 -5.50 -8.68
CA ASN A 38 0.22 -5.08 -9.02
C ASN A 38 0.00 -5.20 -10.53
N SER A 39 -1.23 -5.56 -10.94
CA SER A 39 -1.64 -5.59 -12.33
C SER A 39 -2.50 -4.37 -12.63
N MET A 40 -2.18 -3.66 -13.70
CA MET A 40 -2.92 -2.50 -14.17
C MET A 40 -3.62 -2.84 -15.49
N PRO A 41 -4.93 -2.62 -15.62
CA PRO A 41 -5.65 -2.90 -16.85
C PRO A 41 -5.18 -1.98 -17.99
N SER A 42 -5.44 -2.41 -19.24
CA SER A 42 -5.18 -1.61 -20.44
C SER A 42 -6.06 -0.36 -20.52
N GLU A 43 -7.31 -0.48 -20.06
CA GLU A 43 -8.32 0.58 -20.03
C GLU A 43 -8.80 0.83 -18.60
N ALA A 44 -9.24 2.05 -18.33
CA ALA A 44 -9.70 2.42 -17.00
C ALA A 44 -11.09 1.82 -16.71
N ASN A 45 -11.24 1.18 -15.55
CA ASN A 45 -12.51 0.77 -14.98
C ASN A 45 -12.88 1.70 -13.81
N LEU A 46 -13.74 2.68 -14.09
CA LEU A 46 -14.16 3.69 -13.11
C LEU A 46 -14.96 3.13 -11.92
N GLU A 47 -15.47 1.90 -12.02
CA GLU A 47 -16.22 1.24 -10.94
C GLU A 47 -15.30 0.53 -9.92
N SER A 48 -14.02 0.33 -10.26
CA SER A 48 -13.04 -0.32 -9.38
C SER A 48 -12.16 0.68 -8.66
N GLY A 49 -11.96 0.48 -7.34
CA GLY A 49 -11.00 1.26 -6.54
C GLY A 49 -9.54 1.12 -6.99
N GLN A 50 -9.24 0.16 -7.88
CA GLN A 50 -7.94 -0.06 -8.52
C GLN A 50 -8.01 0.06 -10.05
N GLY A 51 -9.11 0.58 -10.61
CA GLY A 51 -9.36 0.52 -12.04
C GLY A 51 -8.68 1.60 -12.87
N ARG A 52 -7.58 2.20 -12.43
CA ARG A 52 -6.82 3.10 -13.31
C ARG A 52 -6.04 2.27 -14.32
N SER A 53 -6.03 2.69 -15.59
CA SER A 53 -5.19 2.02 -16.59
C SER A 53 -3.71 2.17 -16.27
N TRP A 54 -2.85 1.35 -16.87
CA TRP A 54 -1.40 1.54 -16.77
C TRP A 54 -0.97 2.90 -17.35
N LYS A 55 -1.64 3.38 -18.41
CA LYS A 55 -1.38 4.70 -19.01
C LYS A 55 -1.63 5.83 -18.02
N ASP A 56 -2.76 5.78 -17.32
CA ASP A 56 -3.11 6.79 -16.32
C ASP A 56 -2.16 6.72 -15.12
N THR A 57 -1.92 5.50 -14.62
CA THR A 57 -1.11 5.27 -13.41
C THR A 57 0.32 5.71 -13.62
N LEU A 58 0.91 5.36 -14.77
CA LEU A 58 2.26 5.76 -15.12
C LEU A 58 2.32 7.15 -15.76
N THR A 59 1.18 7.74 -16.15
CA THR A 59 1.11 9.04 -16.83
C THR A 59 1.97 9.03 -18.11
N VAL A 60 1.66 8.11 -19.01
CA VAL A 60 2.40 7.85 -20.26
C VAL A 60 1.42 7.65 -21.43
N GLY A 61 1.88 7.95 -22.65
CA GLY A 61 1.08 7.82 -23.87
C GLY A 61 1.23 6.47 -24.58
N SER A 62 2.31 5.74 -24.33
CA SER A 62 2.67 4.53 -25.09
C SER A 62 3.26 3.42 -24.21
N ALA A 63 3.24 2.19 -24.72
CA ALA A 63 3.87 1.04 -24.07
C ALA A 63 5.37 1.27 -23.88
N GLN A 64 6.06 1.78 -24.90
CA GLN A 64 7.48 2.09 -24.82
C GLN A 64 7.81 3.09 -23.69
N GLU A 65 7.03 4.18 -23.57
CA GLU A 65 7.21 5.14 -22.46
C GLU A 65 6.97 4.50 -21.09
N ALA A 66 6.02 3.55 -20.99
CA ALA A 66 5.80 2.78 -19.76
C ALA A 66 7.04 1.95 -19.38
N GLU A 67 7.59 1.22 -20.35
CA GLU A 67 8.77 0.36 -20.17
C GLU A 67 10.01 1.18 -19.76
N GLU A 68 10.25 2.31 -20.42
CA GLU A 68 11.35 3.23 -20.11
C GLU A 68 11.21 3.80 -18.69
N LYS A 69 10.00 4.24 -18.31
CA LYS A 69 9.72 4.76 -16.98
C LYS A 69 9.89 3.72 -15.89
N LEU A 70 9.37 2.50 -16.10
CA LEU A 70 9.49 1.41 -15.14
C LEU A 70 10.94 0.95 -14.98
N SER A 71 11.69 0.87 -16.07
CA SER A 71 13.12 0.54 -16.05
C SER A 71 13.92 1.59 -15.28
N ALA A 72 13.65 2.88 -15.49
CA ALA A 72 14.30 3.97 -14.76
C ALA A 72 13.99 3.95 -13.25
N LEU A 73 12.84 3.42 -12.86
CA LEU A 73 12.45 3.23 -11.46
C LEU A 73 12.98 1.91 -10.85
N GLY A 74 13.61 1.04 -11.63
CA GLY A 74 14.09 -0.27 -11.19
C GLY A 74 12.97 -1.31 -11.00
N TYR A 75 11.84 -1.13 -11.70
CA TYR A 75 10.71 -2.05 -11.61
C TYR A 75 10.90 -3.22 -12.58
N ARG A 76 10.44 -4.41 -12.18
CA ARG A 76 10.24 -5.54 -13.09
C ARG A 76 8.83 -5.46 -13.64
N PHE A 77 8.61 -5.83 -14.89
CA PHE A 77 7.28 -5.81 -15.49
C PHE A 77 7.11 -6.84 -16.60
N ASN A 78 5.87 -7.20 -16.87
CA ASN A 78 5.47 -8.02 -18.00
C ASN A 78 4.08 -7.63 -18.49
N TRP A 79 3.92 -7.64 -19.82
CA TRP A 79 2.62 -7.47 -20.45
C TRP A 79 1.78 -8.73 -20.29
N LEU A 80 0.50 -8.55 -20.02
CA LEU A 80 -0.51 -9.60 -19.86
C LEU A 80 -1.23 -9.86 -21.19
N ASP A 81 -1.91 -11.01 -21.30
CA ASP A 81 -2.53 -11.44 -22.56
C ASP A 81 -3.68 -10.51 -22.98
N ASP A 82 -4.31 -9.84 -22.00
CA ASP A 82 -5.40 -8.86 -22.20
C ASP A 82 -4.90 -7.43 -22.48
N GLY A 83 -3.58 -7.25 -22.64
CA GLY A 83 -2.94 -5.94 -22.81
C GLY A 83 -2.77 -5.14 -21.52
N GLY A 84 -3.08 -5.74 -20.36
CA GLY A 84 -2.72 -5.24 -19.05
C GLY A 84 -1.21 -5.31 -18.80
N LEU A 85 -0.78 -4.70 -17.70
CA LEU A 85 0.61 -4.61 -17.31
C LEU A 85 0.79 -5.03 -15.85
N SER A 86 1.52 -6.12 -15.62
CA SER A 86 1.96 -6.51 -14.29
C SER A 86 3.30 -5.85 -13.98
N VAL A 87 3.38 -5.18 -12.83
CA VAL A 87 4.59 -4.46 -12.40
C VAL A 87 4.95 -4.88 -10.99
N GLN A 88 6.25 -5.03 -10.73
CA GLN A 88 6.81 -5.31 -9.43
C GLN A 88 7.83 -4.24 -9.04
N THR A 89 7.66 -3.70 -7.84
CA THR A 89 8.58 -2.68 -7.28
C THR A 89 9.97 -3.28 -7.02
N PRO A 90 11.02 -2.45 -6.95
CA PRO A 90 12.23 -2.81 -6.20
C PRO A 90 11.90 -3.06 -4.73
N ALA A 91 12.87 -3.54 -3.95
CA ALA A 91 12.71 -3.68 -2.51
C ALA A 91 12.51 -2.31 -1.86
N LEU A 92 11.41 -2.15 -1.12
CA LEU A 92 11.06 -0.93 -0.41
C LEU A 92 11.15 -1.17 1.10
N SER A 93 11.56 -0.14 1.85
CA SER A 93 11.59 -0.23 3.31
C SER A 93 10.18 -0.37 3.87
N ALA A 94 9.93 -1.48 4.57
CA ALA A 94 8.66 -1.77 5.21
C ALA A 94 8.50 -1.04 6.56
N VAL A 95 9.63 -0.73 7.20
CA VAL A 95 9.70 0.01 8.45
C VAL A 95 10.52 1.27 8.21
N ASP A 96 10.08 2.40 8.78
CA ASP A 96 10.80 3.67 8.67
C ASP A 96 10.94 4.32 10.04
N HIS A 97 11.97 5.13 10.22
CA HIS A 97 12.25 5.85 11.46
C HIS A 97 11.78 7.31 11.37
N PHE A 98 11.80 7.90 10.17
CA PHE A 98 11.59 9.33 9.87
C PHE A 98 12.31 10.34 10.79
N GLY A 99 13.27 9.90 11.64
CA GLY A 99 13.96 10.72 12.63
C GLY A 99 13.07 11.30 13.74
N ARG A 100 11.89 10.71 14.01
CA ARG A 100 10.87 11.28 14.92
C ARG A 100 10.65 10.48 16.21
N GLY A 101 11.65 9.69 16.60
CA GLY A 101 11.72 8.99 17.89
C GLY A 101 10.92 7.69 18.01
N LYS A 102 10.15 7.32 16.98
CA LYS A 102 9.47 6.02 16.90
C LYS A 102 9.48 5.52 15.46
N ASP A 103 9.75 4.24 15.34
CA ASP A 103 9.66 3.52 14.09
C ASP A 103 8.18 3.31 13.72
N VAL A 104 7.92 3.22 12.43
CA VAL A 104 6.57 3.10 11.88
C VAL A 104 6.51 2.00 10.83
N PHE A 105 5.42 1.24 10.84
CA PHE A 105 5.07 0.27 9.81
C PHE A 105 4.55 1.01 8.55
N PHE A 106 5.45 1.66 7.84
CA PHE A 106 5.14 2.55 6.71
C PHE A 106 5.26 1.79 5.39
N ASN A 107 4.21 1.05 5.05
CA ASN A 107 4.18 0.13 3.91
C ASN A 107 2.73 -0.19 3.48
N GLN A 108 2.55 -1.01 2.44
CA GLN A 108 1.24 -1.38 1.88
C GLN A 108 0.88 -2.85 2.10
N ILE A 109 1.56 -3.56 3.01
CA ILE A 109 1.37 -5.01 3.23
C ILE A 109 -0.09 -5.33 3.58
N VAL A 110 -0.69 -4.58 4.51
CA VAL A 110 -2.08 -4.78 4.94
C VAL A 110 -3.06 -4.56 3.78
N ALA A 111 -2.85 -3.50 2.99
CA ALA A 111 -3.70 -3.18 1.85
C ALA A 111 -3.59 -4.26 0.75
N ALA A 112 -2.37 -4.70 0.44
CA ALA A 112 -2.12 -5.72 -0.56
C ALA A 112 -2.63 -7.10 -0.16
N ALA A 113 -2.44 -7.49 1.10
CA ALA A 113 -2.92 -8.76 1.63
C ALA A 113 -4.46 -8.81 1.66
N ALA A 114 -5.11 -7.73 2.09
CA ALA A 114 -6.55 -7.72 2.32
C ALA A 114 -7.40 -7.37 1.09
N GLY A 115 -6.87 -6.65 0.08
CA GLY A 115 -7.75 -5.96 -0.88
C GLY A 115 -7.28 -5.85 -2.34
N TRP A 116 -6.05 -6.22 -2.68
CA TRP A 116 -5.59 -6.05 -4.07
C TRP A 116 -6.09 -7.18 -4.97
N THR A 117 -6.76 -6.85 -6.07
CA THR A 117 -7.21 -7.83 -7.06
C THR A 117 -6.11 -7.97 -8.12
N VAL A 118 -5.85 -9.20 -8.57
CA VAL A 118 -4.86 -9.47 -9.62
C VAL A 118 -5.59 -9.91 -10.88
N ALA A 119 -4.99 -9.66 -12.04
CA ALA A 119 -5.47 -10.24 -13.28
C ALA A 119 -5.39 -11.77 -13.19
N ALA A 120 -6.35 -12.48 -13.80
CA ALA A 120 -6.49 -13.93 -13.64
C ALA A 120 -5.30 -14.72 -14.22
N ASP A 121 -4.57 -14.12 -15.15
CA ASP A 121 -3.39 -14.67 -15.82
C ASP A 121 -2.06 -14.30 -15.13
N ASP A 122 -2.05 -13.42 -14.13
CA ASP A 122 -0.86 -13.09 -13.33
C ASP A 122 -0.70 -14.11 -12.18
N LYS A 123 0.29 -15.00 -12.33
CA LYS A 123 0.53 -16.13 -11.42
C LYS A 123 1.54 -15.83 -10.32
N GLU A 124 2.18 -14.67 -10.36
CA GLU A 124 3.26 -14.31 -9.42
C GLU A 124 2.68 -13.77 -8.11
N PRO A 125 3.37 -13.96 -6.96
CA PRO A 125 2.87 -13.49 -5.68
C PRO A 125 2.82 -11.94 -5.63
N ARG A 126 1.71 -11.42 -5.08
CA ARG A 126 1.49 -9.97 -4.84
C ARG A 126 2.54 -9.35 -3.92
N LEU A 127 3.03 -10.15 -2.99
CA LEU A 127 3.94 -9.74 -1.94
C LEU A 127 5.04 -10.78 -1.80
N CYS A 128 6.27 -10.30 -1.75
CA CYS A 128 7.41 -11.06 -1.27
C CYS A 128 8.32 -10.13 -0.46
N TYR A 129 9.19 -10.72 0.34
CA TYR A 129 10.29 -9.98 0.94
C TYR A 129 11.20 -9.41 -0.14
N GLY A 130 12.03 -8.42 0.20
CA GLY A 130 12.91 -7.80 -0.81
C GLY A 130 14.00 -8.73 -1.35
N ASP A 131 14.26 -9.86 -0.69
CA ASP A 131 15.10 -10.95 -1.20
C ASP A 131 14.32 -11.99 -2.04
N ASP A 132 13.09 -11.66 -2.44
CA ASP A 132 12.15 -12.50 -3.18
C ASP A 132 11.61 -13.73 -2.43
N SER A 133 11.98 -13.94 -1.16
CA SER A 133 11.38 -15.00 -0.34
C SER A 133 9.90 -14.73 -0.05
N PRO A 134 9.05 -15.78 0.05
CA PRO A 134 7.62 -15.61 0.26
C PRO A 134 7.31 -15.14 1.69
N ILE A 135 6.32 -14.26 1.82
CA ILE A 135 5.73 -13.90 3.12
C ILE A 135 4.66 -14.95 3.47
N GLN A 136 4.72 -15.51 4.68
CA GLN A 136 3.76 -16.54 5.09
C GLN A 136 2.37 -15.93 5.31
N GLN A 137 1.31 -16.72 5.05
CA GLN A 137 -0.06 -16.25 5.23
C GLN A 137 -0.35 -15.85 6.69
N ASP A 138 0.22 -16.56 7.66
CA ASP A 138 0.08 -16.26 9.08
C ASP A 138 0.71 -14.91 9.45
N ASP A 139 1.88 -14.58 8.86
CA ASP A 139 2.51 -13.26 9.04
C ASP A 139 1.62 -12.13 8.48
N LEU A 140 0.97 -12.36 7.34
CA LEU A 140 0.04 -11.39 6.75
C LEU A 140 -1.22 -11.24 7.61
N ALA A 141 -1.74 -12.33 8.15
CA ALA A 141 -2.88 -12.31 9.07
C ALA A 141 -2.55 -11.55 10.36
N ASP A 142 -1.36 -11.77 10.93
CA ASP A 142 -0.86 -11.03 12.08
C ASP A 142 -0.74 -9.52 11.80
N ALA A 143 -0.20 -9.14 10.63
CA ALA A 143 -0.10 -7.75 10.20
C ALA A 143 -1.48 -7.07 10.07
N ILE A 144 -2.45 -7.78 9.49
CA ILE A 144 -3.83 -7.31 9.37
C ILE A 144 -4.43 -7.12 10.76
N ASP A 145 -4.36 -8.13 11.62
CA ASP A 145 -4.98 -8.07 12.95
C ASP A 145 -4.34 -6.97 13.82
N ALA A 146 -3.01 -6.87 13.83
CA ALA A 146 -2.30 -5.79 14.52
C ALA A 146 -2.73 -4.40 14.04
N ALA A 147 -2.94 -4.21 12.72
CA ALA A 147 -3.41 -2.94 12.19
C ALA A 147 -4.85 -2.62 12.62
N TYR A 148 -5.76 -3.60 12.55
CA TYR A 148 -7.16 -3.40 12.96
C TYR A 148 -7.29 -3.12 14.46
N ARG A 149 -6.51 -3.80 15.33
CA ARG A 149 -6.47 -3.51 16.77
C ARG A 149 -6.06 -2.07 17.10
N ASN A 150 -5.22 -1.48 16.25
CA ASN A 150 -4.70 -0.12 16.42
C ASN A 150 -5.41 0.92 15.53
N THR A 151 -6.61 0.61 15.06
CA THR A 151 -7.44 1.49 14.23
C THR A 151 -8.56 2.13 15.03
N VAL A 152 -8.77 3.43 14.82
CA VAL A 152 -9.91 4.19 15.34
C VAL A 152 -10.68 4.80 14.18
N ASP A 153 -12.00 4.72 14.23
CA ASP A 153 -12.88 5.28 13.20
C ASP A 153 -13.16 6.76 13.48
N LEU A 154 -12.83 7.62 12.52
CA LEU A 154 -13.30 9.01 12.50
C LEU A 154 -14.73 9.05 11.95
N ASN A 155 -15.69 9.20 12.87
CA ASN A 155 -17.10 9.36 12.55
C ASN A 155 -17.38 10.83 12.25
N TRP A 156 -17.36 11.18 10.97
CA TRP A 156 -17.46 12.54 10.48
C TRP A 156 -18.79 13.22 10.82
N GLN A 157 -18.70 14.48 11.22
CA GLN A 157 -19.79 15.46 11.22
C GLN A 157 -19.48 16.58 10.23
N THR A 158 -20.52 17.21 9.68
CA THR A 158 -20.35 18.33 8.76
C THR A 158 -19.59 19.47 9.45
N GLY A 159 -18.47 19.90 8.86
CA GLY A 159 -17.61 20.96 9.39
C GLY A 159 -16.37 20.44 10.13
N ASP A 160 -16.28 19.13 10.41
CA ASP A 160 -15.09 18.54 10.98
C ASP A 160 -13.89 18.67 10.03
N VAL A 161 -12.71 18.86 10.61
CA VAL A 161 -11.42 18.82 9.91
C VAL A 161 -10.48 17.92 10.70
N ALA A 162 -9.91 16.91 10.03
CA ALA A 162 -8.87 16.05 10.59
C ALA A 162 -7.51 16.39 9.98
N LEU A 163 -6.51 16.60 10.83
CA LEU A 163 -5.11 16.72 10.41
C LEU A 163 -4.40 15.41 10.73
N LEU A 164 -3.92 14.73 9.69
CA LEU A 164 -3.26 13.43 9.80
C LEU A 164 -1.76 13.58 9.50
N ASP A 165 -0.91 13.12 10.42
CA ASP A 165 0.52 12.93 10.15
C ASP A 165 0.69 11.64 9.34
N ASN A 166 0.74 11.79 8.00
CA ASN A 166 0.82 10.65 7.07
C ASN A 166 2.04 9.76 7.33
N LEU A 167 3.08 10.26 8.01
CA LEU A 167 4.26 9.47 8.37
C LEU A 167 4.01 8.52 9.54
N LYS A 168 2.90 8.67 10.27
CA LYS A 168 2.58 7.88 11.47
C LYS A 168 1.26 7.14 11.40
N VAL A 169 0.42 7.46 10.42
CA VAL A 169 -0.90 6.84 10.30
C VAL A 169 -1.15 6.25 8.92
N MET A 170 -1.82 5.11 8.91
CA MET A 170 -2.49 4.58 7.73
C MET A 170 -3.96 4.95 7.82
N HIS A 171 -4.65 5.09 6.69
CA HIS A 171 -6.08 5.40 6.70
C HIS A 171 -6.81 4.68 5.57
N GLY A 172 -8.12 4.53 5.72
CA GLY A 172 -8.97 3.88 4.73
C GLY A 172 -10.37 4.47 4.70
N ARG A 173 -11.35 3.66 4.31
CA ARG A 173 -12.75 4.06 4.25
C ARG A 173 -13.65 2.88 4.63
N ARG A 174 -14.52 3.06 5.62
CA ARG A 174 -15.59 2.09 5.91
C ARG A 174 -16.66 2.10 4.79
N PRO A 175 -17.36 0.98 4.57
CA PRO A 175 -18.57 0.96 3.74
C PRO A 175 -19.59 2.03 4.18
N PHE A 176 -20.40 2.51 3.24
CA PHE A 176 -21.41 3.54 3.50
C PHE A 176 -22.59 3.42 2.54
N GLU A 177 -23.72 3.98 2.94
CA GLU A 177 -24.95 4.05 2.13
C GLU A 177 -25.42 5.50 1.95
N GLY A 178 -25.91 5.82 0.75
CA GLY A 178 -26.34 7.16 0.36
C GLY A 178 -25.18 8.07 -0.06
N SER A 179 -25.38 9.38 -0.02
CA SER A 179 -24.36 10.35 -0.42
C SER A 179 -23.36 10.64 0.71
N ARG A 180 -22.07 10.70 0.37
CA ARG A 180 -20.98 11.07 1.28
C ARG A 180 -19.96 11.91 0.52
N SER A 181 -19.58 13.05 1.08
CA SER A 181 -18.50 13.89 0.53
C SER A 181 -17.50 14.22 1.64
N VAL A 182 -16.23 13.88 1.41
CA VAL A 182 -15.10 14.27 2.26
C VAL A 182 -14.02 14.81 1.34
N LEU A 183 -13.56 16.02 1.60
CA LEU A 183 -12.51 16.68 0.84
C LEU A 183 -11.14 16.38 1.48
N ALA A 184 -10.08 16.44 0.68
CA ALA A 184 -8.71 16.22 1.14
C ALA A 184 -7.78 17.30 0.60
N SER A 185 -6.74 17.60 1.37
CA SER A 185 -5.60 18.43 0.96
C SER A 185 -4.32 17.74 1.39
N LEU A 186 -3.29 17.79 0.55
CA LEU A 186 -1.99 17.16 0.78
C LEU A 186 -0.96 18.23 1.13
N CYS A 187 -0.19 18.00 2.18
CA CYS A 187 0.99 18.80 2.47
C CYS A 187 2.16 18.41 1.57
N ASN A 188 3.25 19.19 1.63
CA ASN A 188 4.44 18.94 0.83
C ASN A 188 4.97 17.51 1.01
N PRO A 189 5.28 16.80 -0.08
CA PRO A 189 5.84 15.46 0.00
C PRO A 189 7.26 15.52 0.59
N ILE A 190 7.67 14.42 1.21
CA ILE A 190 9.06 14.19 1.62
C ILE A 190 9.68 13.10 0.74
N SER A 191 10.99 13.20 0.50
CA SER A 191 11.75 12.13 -0.15
C SER A 191 12.18 11.10 0.88
N ARG A 192 12.09 9.82 0.51
CA ARG A 192 12.62 8.70 1.29
C ARG A 192 13.83 8.12 0.57
N PRO A 193 14.92 7.78 1.27
CA PRO A 193 16.02 7.02 0.68
C PRO A 193 15.52 5.69 0.13
N ALA A 194 16.16 5.19 -0.93
CA ALA A 194 15.99 3.79 -1.32
C ALA A 194 16.46 2.87 -0.18
N LEU A 195 15.92 1.65 -0.14
CA LEU A 195 16.47 0.62 0.74
C LEU A 195 17.89 0.32 0.26
N ASN A 196 18.90 0.59 1.08
CA ASN A 196 20.28 0.25 0.75
C ASN A 196 20.39 -1.28 0.72
N ALA A 197 20.89 -1.82 -0.40
CA ALA A 197 21.19 -3.24 -0.57
C ALA A 197 22.41 -3.66 0.27
#